data_AF-A0A7Y5D395-F1
#
_entry.id   AF-A0A7Y5D395-F1
#
_cell.length_a   1.000
_cell.length_b   1.000
_cell.length_c   1.000
_cell.angle_alpha   90.00
_cell.angle_beta   90.00
_cell.angle_gamma   90.00
#
_symmetry.space_group_name_H-M   'P 1'
#
loop_
_entity.id
_entity.type
_entity.pdbx_description
1 polymer ?
#
loop_
_entity_poly.entity_id
_entity_poly.type
_entity_poly.pdbx_seq_one_letter_code
_entity_poly.pdbx_strand_id
1 'polypeptide(L)' 'MNINNPLTPALYKLMLACQILKTTDAKILASHLNRSPTTIRTEFQRILTLMDVHCRYAALKIAEDEGWLHAQKTGEDT' A
#
# COMPACT_ATOMS: atom_id res chain seq x y z
N MET A 1 -15.41 5.39 2.92
CA MET A 1 -14.34 4.69 3.67
C MET A 1 -14.86 3.29 3.93
N ASN A 2 -14.19 2.24 3.46
CA ASN A 2 -14.57 0.87 3.79
C ASN A 2 -14.33 0.67 5.30
N ILE A 3 -15.39 0.50 6.07
CA ILE A 3 -15.35 0.35 7.54
C ILE A 3 -14.62 -0.93 7.99
N ASN A 4 -14.36 -1.85 7.06
CA ASN A 4 -13.67 -3.13 7.30
C ASN A 4 -12.22 -3.13 6.80
N ASN A 5 -11.63 -1.97 6.46
CA ASN A 5 -10.25 -1.92 5.98
C ASN A 5 -9.27 -2.25 7.14
N PRO A 6 -8.54 -3.38 7.08
CA PRO A 6 -7.63 -3.78 8.15
C PRO A 6 -6.29 -3.03 8.11
N LEU A 7 -6.05 -2.19 7.09
CA LEU A 7 -4.81 -1.45 6.93
C LEU A 7 -4.76 -0.25 7.89
N THR A 8 -3.72 -0.20 8.71
CA THR A 8 -3.37 1.03 9.43
C THR A 8 -3.02 2.15 8.43
N PRO A 9 -3.10 3.44 8.83
CA PRO A 9 -2.77 4.56 7.93
C PRO A 9 -1.38 4.47 7.29
N ALA A 10 -0.40 3.88 7.98
CA ALA A 10 0.94 3.69 7.45
C ALA A 10 0.99 2.63 6.34
N LEU A 11 0.27 1.51 6.53
CA LEU A 11 0.19 0.43 5.54
C LEU A 11 -0.62 0.86 4.32
N TYR A 12 -1.74 1.56 4.55
CA TYR A 12 -2.54 2.16 3.49
C TYR A 12 -1.71 3.08 2.60
N LYS A 13 -0.95 4.03 3.18
CA LYS A 13 -0.09 4.94 2.42
C LYS A 13 0.98 4.19 1.62
N LEU A 14 1.56 3.13 2.18
CA LEU A 14 2.52 2.30 1.47
C LEU A 14 1.87 1.63 0.25
N MET A 15 0.73 0.98 0.43
CA MET A 15 0.03 0.29 -0.66
C MET A 15 -0.49 1.24 -1.74
N LEU A 16 -0.97 2.42 -1.32
CA LEU A 16 -1.36 3.47 -2.26
C LEU A 16 -0.16 3.97 -3.07
N ALA A 17 1.01 4.16 -2.44
CA ALA A 17 2.23 4.54 -3.15
C ALA A 17 2.68 3.46 -4.15
N CYS A 18 2.54 2.17 -3.80
CA CYS A 18 2.78 1.08 -4.74
C CYS A 18 1.89 1.18 -5.99
N GLN A 19 0.61 1.52 -5.81
CA GLN A 19 -0.34 1.67 -6.90
C GLN A 19 -0.02 2.89 -7.78
N ILE A 20 0.24 4.04 -7.17
CA ILE A 20 0.56 5.30 -7.87
C ILE A 20 1.86 5.16 -8.67
N LEU A 21 2.92 4.60 -8.05
CA LEU A 21 4.24 4.47 -8.67
C LEU A 21 4.42 3.18 -9.48
N LYS A 22 3.41 2.30 -9.48
CA LYS A 22 3.44 0.98 -10.14
C LYS A 22 4.70 0.17 -9.80
N THR A 23 5.11 0.19 -8.53
CA THR A 23 6.33 -0.50 -8.07
C THR A 23 6.18 -1.04 -6.66
N THR A 24 6.94 -2.09 -6.37
CA THR A 24 7.12 -2.62 -5.00
C THR A 24 8.55 -2.44 -4.50
N ASP A 25 9.39 -1.68 -5.22
CA ASP A 25 10.78 -1.46 -4.83
C ASP A 25 10.88 -0.65 -3.54
N ALA A 26 11.53 -1.23 -2.53
CA ALA A 26 11.59 -0.63 -1.20
C ALA A 26 12.42 0.66 -1.15
N LYS A 27 13.38 0.88 -2.06
CA LYS A 27 14.17 2.12 -2.11
C LYS A 27 13.35 3.24 -2.74
N ILE A 28 12.65 2.97 -3.85
CA ILE A 28 11.80 3.95 -4.52
C ILE A 28 10.68 4.40 -3.56
N LEU A 29 10.02 3.46 -2.91
CA LEU A 29 8.94 3.73 -1.96
C LEU A 29 9.46 4.45 -0.71
N ALA A 30 10.65 4.09 -0.22
CA ALA A 30 11.30 4.76 0.90
C ALA A 30 11.53 6.25 0.60
N SER A 31 12.11 6.55 -0.56
CA SER A 31 12.34 7.93 -1.01
C SER A 31 11.03 8.70 -1.16
N HIS A 32 10.00 8.08 -1.76
CA HIS A 32 8.70 8.73 -1.97
C HIS A 32 7.96 9.04 -0.67
N LEU A 33 8.01 8.11 0.29
CA LEU A 33 7.29 8.23 1.57
C LEU A 33 8.10 8.93 2.66
N ASN A 34 9.32 9.39 2.34
CA ASN A 34 10.29 9.91 3.32
C ASN A 34 10.48 8.95 4.52
N ARG A 35 10.69 7.67 4.22
CA ARG A 35 10.91 6.58 5.20
C ARG A 35 12.21 5.84 4.89
N SER A 36 12.72 5.07 5.85
CA SER A 36 13.86 4.20 5.58
C SER A 36 13.43 2.95 4.78
N PRO A 37 14.29 2.38 3.91
CA PRO A 37 14.00 1.10 3.25
C PRO A 37 13.73 -0.04 4.23
N THR A 38 14.31 0.00 5.43
CA THR A 38 14.05 -0.99 6.50
C THR A 38 12.63 -0.86 7.04
N THR A 39 12.14 0.36 7.22
CA THR A 39 10.74 0.62 7.60
C THR A 39 9.79 0.08 6.54
N ILE A 40 10.05 0.35 5.25
CA ILE A 40 9.22 -0.15 4.14
C ILE A 40 9.15 -1.69 4.13
N ARG A 41 10.29 -2.37 4.31
CA ARG A 41 10.30 -3.84 4.40
C ARG A 41 9.49 -4.36 5.59
N THR A 42 9.60 -3.72 6.74
CA THR A 42 8.85 -4.09 7.95
C THR A 42 7.34 -3.90 7.75
N GLU A 43 6.94 -2.82 7.10
CA GLU A 43 5.55 -2.55 6.76
C GLU A 43 5.02 -3.58 5.75
N PHE A 44 5.81 -3.95 4.74
CA PHE A 44 5.45 -5.07 3.86
C PHE A 44 5.26 -6.37 4.64
N GLN A 45 6.16 -6.72 5.56
CA GLN A 45 6.01 -7.95 6.36
C GLN A 45 4.70 -7.95 7.18
N ARG A 46 4.33 -6.80 7.75
CA ARG A 46 3.05 -6.65 8.44
C ARG A 46 1.86 -6.85 7.50
N ILE A 47 1.91 -6.29 6.29
CA ILE A 47 0.88 -6.48 5.26
C ILE A 47 0.76 -7.96 4.87
N LEU A 48 1.89 -8.62 4.61
CA LEU A 48 1.94 -10.03 4.23
C LEU A 48 1.34 -10.92 5.33
N THR A 49 1.67 -10.64 6.60
CA THR A 49 1.11 -11.37 7.76
C THR A 49 -0.38 -11.09 7.93
N LEU A 50 -0.80 -9.83 7.76
CA LEU A 50 -2.20 -9.42 7.91
C LEU A 50 -3.12 -10.09 6.88
N MET A 51 -2.63 -10.27 5.66
CA MET A 51 -3.38 -10.83 4.53
C MET A 51 -3.12 -12.32 4.30
N ASP A 52 -2.27 -12.95 5.13
CA ASP A 52 -1.82 -14.34 4.98
C ASP A 52 -1.31 -14.69 3.57
N VAL A 53 -0.39 -13.85 3.05
CA VAL A 53 0.22 -14.05 1.72
C VAL A 53 1.74 -13.90 1.77
N HIS A 54 2.43 -14.56 0.83
CA HIS A 54 3.89 -14.59 0.79
C HIS A 54 4.55 -13.60 -0.19
N CYS A 55 3.77 -12.84 -0.96
CA CYS A 55 4.33 -11.88 -1.91
C CYS A 55 3.56 -10.55 -1.98
N ARG A 56 4.31 -9.48 -2.28
CA ARG A 56 3.78 -8.10 -2.29
C ARG A 56 2.69 -7.91 -3.35
N TYR A 57 2.82 -8.58 -4.49
CA TYR A 57 1.84 -8.50 -5.57
C TYR A 57 0.49 -9.13 -5.18
N ALA A 58 0.51 -10.28 -4.50
CA ALA A 58 -0.73 -10.88 -3.99
C ALA A 58 -1.43 -9.96 -2.98
N ALA A 59 -0.66 -9.35 -2.07
CA ALA A 59 -1.20 -8.38 -1.12
C ALA A 59 -1.82 -7.16 -1.82
N LEU A 60 -1.16 -6.59 -2.82
CA LEU A 60 -1.69 -5.48 -3.60
C LEU A 60 -2.99 -5.85 -4.31
N LYS A 61 -3.02 -7.02 -4.95
CA LYS A 61 -4.21 -7.52 -5.63
C LYS A 61 -5.38 -7.67 -4.66
N ILE A 62 -5.17 -8.26 -3.48
CA ILE A 62 -6.20 -8.38 -2.44
C ILE A 62 -6.72 -7.00 -2.04
N ALA A 63 -5.84 -6.03 -1.78
CA ALA A 63 -6.28 -4.69 -1.37
C ALA A 63 -7.02 -3.92 -2.49
N GLU A 64 -6.75 -4.22 -3.75
CA GLU A 64 -7.50 -3.71 -4.90
C GLU A 64 -8.87 -4.39 -5.02
N ASP A 65 -8.90 -5.73 -4.99
CA ASP A 65 -10.12 -6.55 -5.10
C ASP A 65 -11.11 -6.23 -3.96
N GLU A 66 -10.60 -5.97 -2.75
CA GLU A 66 -11.39 -5.59 -1.57
C GLU A 66 -11.77 -4.10 -1.51
N GLY A 67 -11.30 -3.30 -2.48
CA GLY A 67 -11.54 -1.87 -2.51
C GLY A 67 -10.96 -1.12 -1.31
N TRP A 68 -9.87 -1.62 -0.73
CA TRP A 68 -9.21 -0.96 0.40
C TRP A 68 -8.41 0.25 -0.02
N LEU A 69 -7.92 0.26 -1.27
CA LEU A 69 -7.16 1.37 -1.85
C LEU A 69 -8.10 2.21 -2.70
N HIS A 70 -8.58 3.33 -2.16
CA HIS A 70 -9.29 4.33 -2.93
C HIS A 70 -8.44 5.58 -2.96
N ALA A 71 -7.69 5.76 -4.05
CA ALA A 71 -7.24 7.09 -4.40
C ALA A 71 -8.51 7.96 -4.46
N GLN A 72 -8.63 8.95 -3.58
CA GLN A 72 -9.56 10.02 -3.88
C GLN A 72 -9.09 10.55 -5.23
N LYS A 73 -9.91 10.37 -6.27
CA LYS A 73 -9.80 11.19 -7.45
C LYS A 73 -9.91 12.61 -6.92
N THR A 74 -8.78 13.29 -6.69
CA THR A 74 -8.75 14.74 -6.75
C THR A 74 -9.40 15.06 -8.07
N GLY A 75 -10.57 15.68 -8.00
CA GLY A 75 -11.31 16.09 -9.19
C GLY A 75 -10.40 16.94 -10.05
N GLU A 76 -10.03 16.38 -11.19
CA GLU A 76 -9.57 17.12 -12.35
C GLU A 76 -10.73 16.95 -13.34
N ASP A 77 -11.76 17.75 -13.12
CA ASP A 77 -12.88 18.01 -14.02
C ASP A 77 -13.49 19.35 -13.58
N THR A 78 -12.86 20.46 -13.98
CA THR A 78 -13.43 21.69 -14.61
C THR A 78 -12.44 22.84 -14.49
#